data_AF-A0A921FI19-F1
#
_entry.id   AF-A0A921FI19-F1
#
_cell.length_a   1.000
_cell.length_b   1.000
_cell.length_c   1.000
_cell.angle_alpha   90.00
_cell.angle_beta   90.00
_cell.angle_gamma   90.00
#
_symmetry.space_group_name_H-M   'P 1'
#
loop_
_entity.id
_entity.type
_entity.pdbx_description
1 polymer ?
#
loop_
_entity_poly.entity_id
_entity_poly.type
_entity_poly.pdbx_seq_one_letter_code
_entity_poly.pdbx_strand_id
1 'polypeptide(L)'
;MIELERTKELAKKYKMNLREVNDKAGLGRNSIYNWKNQRPGIDALNAVADVLHTSADYLSGKTNNPSPSPKGDETGGISIDGEVPYFYHGYTIPEDYLNIVRQLMERDIKKDLLNDMTTADQNKQKLIDWLLAYAKKRDIMVELVEVNPTYPSISLKNYRFAVINTNWHHQEEVPFSIGHEIGHIMLTNGEVDSRQYITFTEQSSEESPADIFSIKLIYNYSCKMGDCFEDPGLFMQAYGIPNRVADATKEIFKRAA
;
A
#
# COMPACT_ATOMS: atom_id res chain seq x y z
N MET A 1 -30.91 -9.03 -21.34
CA MET A 1 -30.29 -10.25 -20.75
C MET A 1 -28.88 -9.85 -20.38
N ILE A 2 -28.60 -9.85 -19.07
CA ILE A 2 -27.39 -9.29 -18.47
C ILE A 2 -26.11 -9.94 -19.02
N GLU A 3 -26.21 -11.21 -19.42
CA GLU A 3 -25.15 -12.02 -20.01
C GLU A 3 -24.60 -11.41 -21.30
N LEU A 4 -25.49 -10.98 -22.20
CA LEU A 4 -25.11 -10.37 -23.47
C LEU A 4 -24.52 -8.97 -23.27
N GLU A 5 -25.05 -8.20 -22.32
CA GLU A 5 -24.60 -6.85 -22.03
C GLU A 5 -23.18 -6.84 -21.45
N ARG A 6 -22.94 -7.63 -20.40
CA ARG A 6 -21.61 -7.79 -19.78
C ARG A 6 -20.59 -8.34 -20.76
N THR A 7 -20.98 -9.30 -21.60
CA THR A 7 -20.10 -9.85 -22.66
C THR A 7 -19.70 -8.76 -23.67
N LYS A 8 -20.64 -7.90 -24.09
CA LYS A 8 -20.34 -6.79 -25.03
C LYS A 8 -19.41 -5.76 -24.42
N GLU A 9 -19.64 -5.39 -23.17
CA GLU A 9 -18.81 -4.41 -22.45
C GLU A 9 -17.37 -4.91 -22.31
N LEU A 10 -17.19 -6.17 -21.88
CA LEU A 10 -15.87 -6.78 -21.76
C LEU A 10 -15.19 -6.96 -23.13
N ALA A 11 -15.91 -7.43 -24.15
CA ALA A 11 -15.34 -7.55 -25.50
C ALA A 11 -14.81 -6.20 -26.00
N LYS A 12 -15.58 -5.11 -25.79
CA LYS A 12 -15.15 -3.76 -26.12
C LYS A 12 -13.91 -3.34 -25.33
N LYS A 13 -13.83 -3.67 -24.03
CA LYS A 13 -12.66 -3.41 -23.18
C LYS A 13 -11.40 -4.08 -23.73
N TYR A 14 -11.51 -5.33 -24.20
CA TYR A 14 -10.39 -6.06 -24.81
C TYR A 14 -10.18 -5.78 -26.30
N LYS A 15 -10.87 -4.77 -26.85
CA LYS A 15 -10.81 -4.40 -28.28
C LYS A 15 -11.15 -5.56 -29.22
N MET A 16 -12.03 -6.46 -28.79
CA MET A 16 -12.55 -7.58 -29.57
C MET A 16 -13.99 -7.33 -29.99
N ASN A 17 -14.37 -7.86 -31.14
CA ASN A 17 -15.78 -7.94 -31.55
C ASN A 17 -16.40 -9.28 -31.10
N LEU A 18 -17.73 -9.35 -30.99
CA LEU A 18 -18.41 -10.56 -30.51
C LEU A 18 -18.17 -11.79 -31.39
N ARG A 19 -17.86 -11.59 -32.67
CA ARG A 19 -17.52 -12.69 -33.57
C ARG A 19 -16.14 -13.28 -33.21
N GLU A 20 -15.15 -12.45 -32.93
CA GLU A 20 -13.84 -12.89 -32.44
C GLU A 20 -13.97 -13.62 -31.10
N VAL A 21 -14.88 -13.17 -30.22
CA VAL A 21 -15.16 -13.87 -28.96
C VAL A 21 -15.80 -15.24 -29.23
N ASN A 22 -16.78 -15.35 -30.15
CA ASN A 22 -17.33 -16.65 -30.55
C ASN A 22 -16.24 -17.57 -31.11
N ASP A 23 -15.40 -17.06 -32.02
CA ASP A 23 -14.36 -17.83 -32.69
C ASP A 23 -13.31 -18.33 -31.66
N LYS A 24 -12.91 -17.49 -30.70
CA LYS A 24 -11.99 -17.87 -29.60
C LYS A 24 -12.61 -18.80 -28.56
N ALA A 25 -13.91 -18.68 -28.31
CA ALA A 25 -14.65 -19.53 -27.37
C ALA A 25 -15.07 -20.87 -27.99
N GLY A 26 -14.74 -21.14 -29.26
CA GLY A 26 -15.16 -22.35 -29.96
C GLY A 26 -16.67 -22.44 -30.20
N LEU A 27 -17.36 -21.29 -30.19
CA LEU A 27 -18.80 -21.22 -30.36
C LEU A 27 -19.20 -20.98 -31.82
N GLY A 28 -20.42 -21.40 -32.17
CA GLY A 28 -21.02 -21.05 -33.46
C GLY A 28 -21.00 -19.54 -33.72
N ARG A 29 -20.85 -19.16 -34.99
CA ARG A 29 -20.58 -17.78 -35.47
C ARG A 29 -21.51 -16.69 -34.91
N ASN A 30 -22.74 -17.04 -34.53
CA ASN A 30 -23.76 -16.14 -33.98
C ASN A 30 -24.24 -16.50 -32.57
N SER A 31 -23.55 -17.39 -31.86
CA SER A 31 -24.00 -17.94 -30.57
C SER A 31 -24.23 -16.86 -29.52
N ILE A 32 -23.26 -15.97 -29.29
CA ILE A 32 -23.42 -14.86 -28.32
C ILE A 32 -24.58 -13.92 -28.70
N TYR A 33 -24.81 -13.65 -29.99
CA TYR A 33 -25.93 -12.78 -30.42
C TYR A 33 -27.30 -13.39 -30.09
N ASN A 34 -27.40 -14.72 -30.14
CA ASN A 34 -28.63 -15.45 -29.78
C ASN A 34 -28.94 -15.39 -28.28
N TRP A 35 -27.98 -14.97 -27.43
CA TRP A 35 -28.23 -14.77 -25.99
C TRP A 35 -29.21 -13.64 -25.69
N LYS A 36 -29.60 -12.85 -26.70
CA LYS A 36 -30.72 -11.91 -26.59
C LYS A 36 -32.06 -12.64 -26.39
N ASN A 37 -32.23 -13.79 -27.02
CA ASN A 37 -33.49 -14.52 -27.11
C ASN A 37 -33.49 -15.83 -26.32
N GLN A 38 -32.33 -16.39 -26.01
CA GLN A 38 -32.18 -17.68 -25.34
C GLN A 38 -31.05 -17.62 -24.29
N ARG A 39 -31.23 -18.27 -23.14
CA ARG A 39 -30.16 -18.34 -22.14
C ARG A 39 -28.99 -19.20 -22.61
N PRO A 40 -27.73 -18.75 -22.43
CA PRO A 40 -26.57 -19.60 -22.70
C PRO A 40 -26.57 -20.84 -21.81
N GLY A 41 -26.07 -21.95 -22.35
CA GLY A 41 -25.66 -23.09 -21.54
C GLY A 41 -24.43 -22.74 -20.69
N ILE A 42 -24.23 -23.46 -19.60
CA ILE A 42 -23.14 -23.19 -18.66
C ILE A 42 -21.76 -23.32 -19.32
N ASP A 43 -21.59 -24.29 -20.23
CA ASP A 43 -20.34 -24.52 -20.96
C ASP A 43 -20.02 -23.36 -21.91
N ALA A 44 -21.04 -22.88 -22.64
CA ALA A 44 -20.88 -21.73 -23.53
C ALA A 44 -20.58 -20.44 -22.76
N LEU A 45 -21.16 -20.29 -21.56
CA LEU A 45 -20.91 -19.14 -20.70
C LEU A 45 -19.49 -19.19 -20.09
N ASN A 46 -19.03 -20.37 -19.67
CA ASN A 46 -17.66 -20.58 -19.18
C ASN A 46 -16.62 -20.30 -20.29
N ALA A 47 -16.82 -20.85 -21.49
CA ALA A 47 -15.90 -20.63 -22.60
C ALA A 47 -15.74 -19.15 -22.98
N VAL A 48 -16.84 -18.38 -22.91
CA VAL A 48 -16.80 -16.92 -23.12
C VAL A 48 -16.14 -16.19 -21.94
N ALA A 49 -16.34 -16.66 -20.72
CA ALA A 49 -15.69 -16.11 -19.53
C ALA A 49 -14.16 -16.28 -19.60
N ASP A 50 -13.67 -17.43 -20.05
CA ASP A 50 -12.24 -17.72 -20.20
C ASP A 50 -11.58 -16.79 -21.22
N VAL A 51 -12.22 -16.58 -22.37
CA VAL A 51 -11.74 -15.67 -23.43
C VAL A 51 -11.68 -14.21 -22.96
N LEU A 52 -12.61 -13.82 -22.09
CA LEU A 52 -12.72 -12.46 -21.57
C LEU A 52 -12.07 -12.28 -20.19
N HIS A 53 -11.31 -13.29 -19.72
CA HIS A 53 -10.63 -13.29 -18.42
C HIS A 53 -11.54 -12.87 -17.26
N THR A 54 -12.73 -13.47 -17.19
CA THR A 54 -13.75 -13.18 -16.16
C THR A 54 -14.37 -14.48 -15.61
N SER A 55 -15.43 -14.38 -14.81
CA SER A 55 -16.20 -15.54 -14.34
C SER A 55 -17.56 -15.66 -15.02
N ALA A 56 -18.04 -16.90 -15.18
CA ALA A 56 -19.43 -17.14 -15.60
C ALA A 56 -20.45 -16.58 -14.58
N ASP A 57 -20.10 -16.48 -13.31
CA ASP A 57 -20.93 -15.85 -12.28
C ASP A 57 -21.03 -14.33 -12.51
N TYR A 58 -19.95 -13.69 -12.96
CA TYR A 58 -20.01 -12.29 -13.40
C TYR A 58 -20.85 -12.18 -14.68
N LEU A 59 -20.61 -12.99 -15.71
CA LEU A 59 -21.43 -12.88 -16.93
C LEU A 59 -22.92 -13.14 -16.65
N SER A 60 -23.26 -14.09 -15.76
CA SER A 60 -24.65 -14.39 -15.38
C SER A 60 -25.33 -13.41 -14.41
N GLY A 61 -24.62 -12.39 -13.93
CA GLY A 61 -25.21 -11.42 -13.01
C GLY A 61 -25.24 -11.84 -11.55
N LYS A 62 -24.62 -12.97 -11.19
CA LYS A 62 -24.59 -13.49 -9.81
C LYS A 62 -23.58 -12.76 -8.91
N THR A 63 -22.55 -12.16 -9.50
CA THR A 63 -21.58 -11.29 -8.81
C THR A 63 -21.34 -10.02 -9.60
N ASN A 64 -20.95 -8.94 -8.92
CA ASN A 64 -20.51 -7.69 -9.55
C ASN A 64 -18.99 -7.61 -9.71
N ASN A 65 -18.24 -8.59 -9.18
CA ASN A 65 -16.80 -8.66 -9.35
C ASN A 65 -16.46 -9.31 -10.71
N PRO A 66 -15.84 -8.59 -11.66
CA PRO A 66 -15.45 -9.14 -12.97
C PRO A 66 -14.26 -10.08 -12.87
N SER A 67 -13.52 -10.05 -11.75
CA SER A 67 -12.41 -10.97 -11.54
C SER A 67 -12.93 -12.41 -11.38
N PRO A 68 -12.22 -13.40 -11.93
CA PRO A 68 -12.54 -14.79 -11.68
C PRO A 68 -12.49 -15.05 -10.17
N SER A 69 -13.61 -15.47 -9.58
CA SER A 69 -13.59 -16.06 -8.24
C SER A 69 -12.65 -17.25 -8.28
N PRO A 70 -11.74 -17.43 -7.29
CA PRO A 70 -10.84 -18.56 -7.28
C PRO A 70 -11.65 -19.85 -7.15
N LYS A 71 -11.86 -20.52 -8.29
CA LYS A 71 -12.25 -21.93 -8.33
C LYS A 71 -10.96 -22.72 -8.16
N GLY A 72 -10.97 -23.62 -7.18
CA GLY A 72 -9.82 -24.42 -6.80
C GLY A 72 -9.11 -25.08 -7.98
N ASP A 73 -7.79 -25.18 -7.81
CA ASP A 73 -6.84 -26.13 -8.39
C ASP A 73 -6.52 -26.15 -9.90
N GLU A 74 -7.16 -25.36 -10.77
CA GLU A 74 -6.89 -25.51 -12.22
C GLU A 74 -6.24 -24.31 -12.94
N THR A 75 -5.89 -23.23 -12.25
CA THR A 75 -5.24 -22.06 -12.89
C THR A 75 -3.76 -21.91 -12.56
N GLY A 76 -2.93 -22.94 -12.71
CA GLY A 76 -1.46 -22.83 -12.84
C GLY A 76 -0.72 -21.90 -11.86
N GLY A 77 -1.31 -21.64 -10.69
CA GLY A 77 -0.79 -20.74 -9.67
C GLY A 77 0.08 -21.57 -8.74
N ILE A 78 1.27 -21.06 -8.44
CA ILE A 78 2.14 -21.69 -7.45
C ILE A 78 1.65 -21.19 -6.08
N SER A 79 0.96 -22.04 -5.32
CA SER A 79 0.60 -21.73 -3.93
C SER A 79 1.85 -21.85 -3.07
N ILE A 80 2.46 -20.72 -2.66
CA ILE A 80 3.70 -20.66 -1.85
C ILE A 80 3.48 -21.18 -0.41
N ASP A 81 2.22 -21.39 -0.02
CA ASP A 81 1.80 -21.82 1.31
C ASP A 81 1.70 -23.36 1.45
N GLY A 82 1.92 -24.10 0.37
CA GLY A 82 1.97 -25.56 0.40
C GLY A 82 3.28 -26.09 0.98
N GLU A 83 3.25 -27.31 1.54
CA GLU A 83 4.42 -28.05 2.08
C GLU A 83 5.44 -28.49 1.00
N VAL A 84 5.36 -27.95 -0.22
CA VAL A 84 6.18 -28.38 -1.35
C VAL A 84 7.44 -27.52 -1.45
N PRO A 85 8.66 -28.10 -1.44
CA PRO A 85 9.89 -27.34 -1.64
C PRO A 85 9.93 -26.74 -3.06
N TYR A 86 10.20 -25.44 -3.16
CA TYR A 86 10.33 -24.74 -4.44
C TYR A 86 11.76 -24.84 -4.98
N PHE A 87 11.91 -24.89 -6.31
CA PHE A 87 13.20 -25.01 -6.97
C PHE A 87 13.40 -23.95 -8.05
N TYR A 88 14.62 -23.43 -8.15
CA TYR A 88 15.06 -22.53 -9.22
C TYR A 88 16.35 -23.10 -9.84
N HIS A 89 16.33 -23.42 -11.13
CA HIS A 89 17.42 -24.13 -11.84
C HIS A 89 17.91 -25.41 -11.13
N GLY A 90 17.00 -26.14 -10.47
CA GLY A 90 17.34 -27.37 -9.75
C GLY A 90 17.88 -27.18 -8.33
N TYR A 91 18.03 -25.94 -7.86
CA TYR A 91 18.37 -25.64 -6.47
C TYR A 91 17.10 -25.34 -5.66
N THR A 92 17.00 -25.86 -4.44
CA THR A 92 15.94 -25.48 -3.51
C THR A 92 16.01 -23.99 -3.20
N ILE A 93 14.90 -23.29 -3.34
CA ILE A 93 14.80 -21.88 -2.97
C ILE A 93 14.78 -21.80 -1.43
N PRO A 94 15.68 -21.02 -0.80
CA PRO A 94 15.69 -20.83 0.64
C PRO A 94 14.39 -20.20 1.16
N GLU A 95 13.98 -20.55 2.38
CA GLU A 95 12.75 -20.03 3.01
C GLU A 95 12.74 -18.50 3.10
N ASP A 96 13.89 -17.88 3.36
CA ASP A 96 14.02 -16.42 3.41
C ASP A 96 13.63 -15.76 2.08
N TYR A 97 13.87 -16.42 0.95
CA TYR A 97 13.56 -15.86 -0.36
C TYR A 97 12.08 -16.03 -0.67
N LEU A 98 11.47 -17.13 -0.23
CA LEU A 98 10.02 -17.33 -0.28
C LEU A 98 9.30 -16.30 0.58
N ASN A 99 9.84 -15.99 1.77
CA ASN A 99 9.33 -14.94 2.64
C ASN A 99 9.35 -13.56 1.97
N ILE A 100 10.43 -13.21 1.27
CA ILE A 100 10.50 -11.95 0.50
C ILE A 100 9.40 -11.93 -0.59
N VAL A 101 9.23 -13.03 -1.31
CA VAL A 101 8.19 -13.13 -2.35
C VAL A 101 6.79 -13.00 -1.73
N ARG A 102 6.51 -13.68 -0.61
CA ARG A 102 5.24 -13.57 0.13
C ARG A 102 4.97 -12.13 0.55
N GLN A 103 5.93 -11.46 1.18
CA GLN A 103 5.78 -10.07 1.61
C GLN A 103 5.50 -9.11 0.44
N LEU A 104 6.20 -9.29 -0.70
CA LEU A 104 5.95 -8.49 -1.90
C LEU A 104 4.54 -8.72 -2.46
N MET A 105 4.11 -9.98 -2.52
CA MET A 105 2.78 -10.36 -2.99
C MET A 105 1.68 -9.83 -2.07
N GLU A 106 1.82 -10.01 -0.75
CA GLU A 106 0.89 -9.48 0.24
C GLU A 106 0.78 -7.97 0.19
N ARG A 107 1.91 -7.27 0.03
CA ARG A 107 1.92 -5.82 -0.12
C ARG A 107 1.14 -5.40 -1.36
N ASP A 108 1.34 -6.07 -2.49
CA ASP A 108 0.70 -5.70 -3.75
C ASP A 108 -0.80 -6.10 -3.77
N ILE A 109 -1.18 -7.20 -3.11
CA ILE A 109 -2.58 -7.58 -2.84
C ILE A 109 -3.26 -6.56 -1.92
N LYS A 110 -2.61 -6.19 -0.81
CA LYS A 110 -3.06 -5.09 0.07
C LYS A 110 -3.18 -3.78 -0.71
N LYS A 111 -2.28 -3.53 -1.67
CA LYS A 111 -2.27 -2.35 -2.53
C LYS A 111 -3.49 -2.27 -3.44
N ASP A 112 -3.95 -3.40 -3.98
CA ASP A 112 -5.19 -3.47 -4.77
C ASP A 112 -6.46 -3.31 -3.90
N LEU A 113 -6.38 -3.72 -2.62
CA LEU A 113 -7.41 -3.48 -1.60
C LEU A 113 -7.44 -2.03 -1.06
N LEU A 114 -6.41 -1.21 -1.32
CA LEU A 114 -6.38 0.21 -0.93
C LEU A 114 -7.50 1.03 -1.59
N ASN A 115 -8.16 0.52 -2.65
CA ASN A 115 -9.27 1.21 -3.31
C ASN A 115 -10.54 1.29 -2.45
N ASP A 116 -10.64 0.48 -1.38
CA ASP A 116 -11.76 0.51 -0.41
C ASP A 116 -11.40 1.25 0.91
N MET A 117 -10.18 1.78 1.03
CA MET A 117 -9.73 2.51 2.21
C MET A 117 -10.29 3.94 2.25
N THR A 118 -10.45 4.47 3.46
CA THR A 118 -10.84 5.87 3.62
C THR A 118 -9.77 6.78 3.03
N THR A 119 -10.16 7.98 2.59
CA THR A 119 -9.20 9.00 2.11
C THR A 119 -8.10 9.28 3.15
N ALA A 120 -8.44 9.20 4.44
CA ALA A 120 -7.49 9.39 5.53
C ALA A 120 -6.42 8.28 5.56
N ASP A 121 -6.83 7.02 5.43
CA ASP A 121 -5.88 5.90 5.43
C ASP A 121 -5.01 5.90 4.17
N GLN A 122 -5.57 6.27 3.01
CA GLN A 122 -4.80 6.46 1.78
C GLN A 122 -3.76 7.58 1.93
N ASN A 123 -4.12 8.70 2.55
CA ASN A 123 -3.21 9.82 2.79
C ASN A 123 -2.11 9.45 3.80
N LYS A 124 -2.45 8.70 4.86
CA LYS A 124 -1.49 8.12 5.80
C LYS A 124 -0.49 7.23 5.07
N GLN A 125 -0.96 6.33 4.20
CA GLN A 125 -0.09 5.43 3.45
C GLN A 125 0.86 6.20 2.52
N LYS A 126 0.37 7.23 1.81
CA LYS A 126 1.22 8.10 0.97
C LYS A 126 2.33 8.79 1.76
N LEU A 127 2.02 9.26 2.97
CA LEU A 127 3.02 9.86 3.85
C LEU A 127 4.07 8.83 4.30
N ILE A 128 3.65 7.63 4.71
CA ILE A 128 4.57 6.53 5.06
C ILE A 128 5.50 6.22 3.88
N ASP A 129 4.95 6.00 2.69
CA ASP A 129 5.72 5.69 1.49
C ASP A 129 6.76 6.79 1.18
N TRP A 130 6.36 8.06 1.35
CA TRP A 130 7.25 9.19 1.16
C TRP A 130 8.38 9.26 2.20
N LEU A 131 8.09 8.98 3.48
CA LEU A 131 9.08 8.95 4.55
C LEU A 131 10.10 7.82 4.34
N LEU A 132 9.63 6.64 3.91
CA LEU A 132 10.50 5.52 3.56
C LEU A 132 11.39 5.86 2.36
N ALA A 133 10.84 6.53 1.34
CA ALA A 133 11.63 7.01 0.20
C ALA A 133 12.66 8.07 0.61
N TYR A 134 12.30 8.97 1.55
CA TYR A 134 13.20 9.96 2.12
C TYR A 134 14.38 9.30 2.86
N ALA A 135 14.10 8.27 3.68
CA ALA A 135 15.09 7.49 4.40
C ALA A 135 16.02 6.75 3.45
N LYS A 136 15.46 6.03 2.47
CA LYS A 136 16.22 5.27 1.47
C LYS A 136 17.19 6.16 0.68
N LYS A 137 16.75 7.37 0.28
CA LYS A 137 17.62 8.32 -0.44
C LYS A 137 18.86 8.75 0.37
N ARG A 138 18.81 8.60 1.68
CA ARG A 138 19.90 8.92 2.62
C ARG A 138 20.58 7.67 3.16
N ASP A 139 20.38 6.50 2.54
CA ASP A 139 21.00 5.26 3.02
C ASP A 139 20.62 4.94 4.47
N ILE A 140 19.35 5.18 4.83
CA ILE A 140 18.76 4.76 6.10
C ILE A 140 17.84 3.59 5.80
N MET A 141 18.12 2.45 6.41
CA MET A 141 17.29 1.26 6.34
C MET A 141 16.18 1.36 7.39
N VAL A 142 14.95 1.09 6.98
CA VAL A 142 13.77 1.14 7.85
C VAL A 142 13.02 -0.17 7.72
N GLU A 143 12.91 -0.91 8.81
CA GLU A 143 12.14 -2.15 8.89
C GLU A 143 10.81 -1.88 9.59
N LEU A 144 9.72 -2.34 8.97
CA LEU A 144 8.37 -2.23 9.54
C LEU A 144 8.00 -3.56 10.20
N VAL A 145 7.64 -3.54 11.48
CA VAL A 145 7.32 -4.75 12.24
C VAL A 145 6.00 -4.60 13.00
N GLU A 146 5.24 -5.69 13.09
CA GLU A 146 4.06 -5.77 13.94
C GLU A 146 4.43 -6.47 15.25
N VAL A 147 4.60 -5.68 16.31
CA VAL A 147 4.95 -6.18 17.66
C VAL A 147 3.91 -5.74 18.68
N ASN A 148 4.17 -5.90 19.98
CA ASN A 148 3.25 -5.45 21.02
C ASN A 148 2.92 -3.95 20.84
N PRO A 149 1.65 -3.53 20.92
CA PRO A 149 1.24 -2.14 20.63
C PRO A 149 1.79 -1.09 21.60
N THR A 150 2.37 -1.52 22.73
CA THR A 150 2.99 -0.64 23.73
C THR A 150 4.50 -0.48 23.55
N TYR A 151 5.11 -1.27 22.66
CA TYR A 151 6.56 -1.18 22.41
C TYR A 151 6.85 -0.03 21.46
N PRO A 152 7.78 0.88 21.82
CA PRO A 152 8.15 1.99 20.95
C PRO A 152 8.92 1.51 19.72
N SER A 153 9.00 2.37 18.72
CA SER A 153 9.98 2.23 17.64
C SER A 153 11.39 2.47 18.19
N ILE A 154 12.42 2.02 17.47
CA ILE A 154 13.81 2.18 17.87
C ILE A 154 14.71 2.54 16.69
N SER A 155 15.80 3.24 16.97
CA SER A 155 16.85 3.55 16.01
C SER A 155 18.22 3.05 16.47
N LEU A 156 18.89 2.30 15.61
CA LEU A 156 20.28 1.88 15.75
C LEU A 156 21.16 2.84 14.94
N LYS A 157 21.46 4.00 15.54
CA LYS A 157 22.09 5.17 14.91
C LYS A 157 23.37 4.83 14.13
N ASN A 158 24.27 4.04 14.73
CA ASN A 158 25.56 3.65 14.12
C ASN A 158 25.40 2.76 12.88
N TYR A 159 24.25 2.11 12.73
CA TYR A 159 23.94 1.22 11.61
C TYR A 159 22.98 1.85 10.60
N ARG A 160 22.58 3.11 10.82
CA ARG A 160 21.56 3.80 10.03
C ARG A 160 20.30 2.95 9.83
N PHE A 161 19.90 2.25 10.88
CA PHE A 161 18.79 1.31 10.85
C PHE A 161 17.72 1.73 11.85
N ALA A 162 16.47 1.81 11.41
CA ALA A 162 15.31 2.05 12.26
C ALA A 162 14.34 0.87 12.18
N VAL A 163 13.76 0.49 13.32
CA VAL A 163 12.70 -0.51 13.42
C VAL A 163 11.44 0.20 13.90
N ILE A 164 10.38 0.11 13.11
CA ILE A 164 9.14 0.84 13.31
C ILE A 164 8.04 -0.12 13.70
N ASN A 165 7.43 0.09 14.86
CA ASN A 165 6.27 -0.68 15.30
C ASN A 165 5.01 -0.18 14.58
N THR A 166 4.54 -0.92 13.58
CA THR A 166 3.31 -0.59 12.84
C THR A 166 2.04 -0.99 13.59
N ASN A 167 2.15 -1.73 14.69
CA ASN A 167 1.04 -2.06 15.58
C ASN A 167 0.91 -1.10 16.77
N TRP A 168 1.53 0.08 16.73
CA TRP A 168 1.46 1.08 17.80
C TRP A 168 0.00 1.40 18.18
N HIS A 169 -0.28 1.51 19.48
CA HIS A 169 -1.64 1.73 19.99
C HIS A 169 -2.31 3.01 19.49
N HIS A 170 -1.52 4.00 19.07
CA HIS A 170 -1.96 5.15 18.29
C HIS A 170 -1.53 5.00 16.84
N GLN A 171 -2.24 4.16 16.08
CA GLN A 171 -1.94 3.84 14.68
C GLN A 171 -1.70 5.08 13.80
N GLU A 172 -2.43 6.15 14.04
CA GLU A 172 -2.31 7.45 13.39
C GLU A 172 -0.92 8.09 13.55
N GLU A 173 -0.19 7.78 14.63
CA GLU A 173 1.14 8.34 14.95
C GLU A 173 2.30 7.56 14.33
N VAL A 174 2.04 6.46 13.62
CA VAL A 174 3.09 5.67 12.94
C VAL A 174 3.93 6.51 11.98
N PRO A 175 3.37 7.39 11.12
CA PRO A 175 4.19 8.27 10.27
C PRO A 175 5.10 9.20 11.07
N PHE A 176 4.61 9.75 12.19
CA PHE A 176 5.41 10.56 13.09
C PHE A 176 6.57 9.78 13.70
N SER A 177 6.32 8.53 14.11
CA SER A 177 7.35 7.64 14.65
C SER A 177 8.46 7.35 13.63
N ILE A 178 8.10 7.13 12.36
CA ILE A 178 9.09 6.96 11.28
C ILE A 178 9.98 8.22 11.17
N GLY A 179 9.37 9.40 11.10
CA GLY A 179 10.12 10.66 11.01
C GLY A 179 11.01 10.91 12.22
N HIS A 180 10.57 10.50 13.41
CA HIS A 180 11.29 10.62 14.67
C HIS A 180 12.55 9.73 14.68
N GLU A 181 12.43 8.44 14.33
CA GLU A 181 13.60 7.54 14.25
C GLU A 181 14.60 7.96 13.18
N ILE A 182 14.12 8.45 12.02
CA ILE A 182 14.98 9.06 11.01
C ILE A 182 15.72 10.27 11.60
N GLY A 183 15.02 11.11 12.38
CA GLY A 183 15.59 12.26 13.08
C GLY A 183 16.75 11.89 13.99
N HIS A 184 16.60 10.84 14.81
CA HIS A 184 17.68 10.32 15.65
C HIS A 184 18.93 9.98 14.84
N ILE A 185 18.78 9.30 13.70
CA ILE A 185 19.90 8.89 12.85
C ILE A 185 20.56 10.11 12.18
N MET A 186 19.75 11.01 11.62
CA MET A 186 20.23 12.18 10.87
C MET A 186 20.98 13.19 11.76
N LEU A 187 20.48 13.41 12.98
CA LEU A 187 21.06 14.39 13.90
C LEU A 187 22.32 13.88 14.58
N THR A 188 22.42 12.58 14.84
CA THR A 188 23.61 11.98 15.48
C THR A 188 24.83 11.97 14.56
N ASN A 189 24.63 11.78 13.26
CA ASN A 189 25.72 11.68 12.28
C ASN A 189 26.18 13.05 11.72
N GLY A 190 25.62 14.18 12.21
CA GLY A 190 25.99 15.52 11.77
C GLY A 190 25.61 15.86 10.33
N GLU A 191 24.75 15.05 9.69
CA GLU A 191 24.27 15.26 8.32
C GLU A 191 23.33 16.47 8.19
N VAL A 192 22.80 16.93 9.32
CA VAL A 192 21.93 18.10 9.43
C VAL A 192 22.44 18.98 10.55
N ASP A 193 22.43 20.30 10.34
CA ASP A 193 22.81 21.27 11.38
C ASP A 193 21.83 21.19 12.55
N SER A 194 22.24 20.50 13.61
CA SER A 194 21.43 20.26 14.82
C SER A 194 20.99 21.55 15.48
N ARG A 195 21.71 22.68 15.30
CA ARG A 195 21.33 23.99 15.82
C ARG A 195 19.99 24.48 15.29
N GLN A 196 19.58 24.06 14.08
CA GLN A 196 18.27 24.41 13.52
C GLN A 196 17.11 23.71 14.25
N TYR A 197 17.39 22.65 15.02
CA TYR A 197 16.40 21.79 15.67
C TYR A 197 16.44 21.93 17.20
N ILE A 198 17.31 22.77 17.76
CA ILE A 198 17.37 23.07 19.19
C ILE A 198 16.57 24.36 19.44
N THR A 199 15.47 24.27 20.19
CA THR A 199 14.82 25.44 20.80
C THR A 199 15.57 25.80 22.07
N PHE A 200 15.96 27.07 22.23
CA PHE A 200 16.70 27.60 23.40
C PHE A 200 15.86 27.50 24.70
N THR A 201 15.83 26.31 25.28
CA THR A 201 15.54 26.04 26.69
C THR A 201 16.37 24.80 27.08
N GLU A 202 17.04 24.89 28.22
CA GLU A 202 18.11 24.02 28.67
C GLU A 202 17.72 22.51 28.78
N GLN A 203 18.68 21.67 28.38
CA GLN A 203 18.97 20.29 28.82
C GLN A 203 18.00 19.11 28.49
N SER A 204 18.58 18.18 27.71
CA SER A 204 18.72 16.73 28.02
C SER A 204 17.62 15.73 27.66
N SER A 205 17.06 15.76 26.45
CA SER A 205 16.72 14.49 25.80
C SER A 205 16.99 14.57 24.29
N GLU A 206 17.58 13.51 23.72
CA GLU A 206 17.75 13.37 22.27
C GLU A 206 16.39 13.33 21.54
N GLU A 207 15.30 13.10 22.28
CA GLU A 207 13.93 13.03 21.82
C GLU A 207 13.41 14.36 21.27
N SER A 208 13.67 15.49 21.95
CA SER A 208 13.11 16.78 21.52
C SER A 208 13.63 17.23 20.14
N PRO A 209 14.94 17.12 19.82
CA PRO A 209 15.43 17.36 18.47
C PRO A 209 14.85 16.40 17.42
N ALA A 210 14.70 15.11 17.76
CA ALA A 210 14.11 14.10 16.86
C ALA A 210 12.63 14.37 16.58
N ASP A 211 11.87 14.77 17.59
CA ASP A 211 10.48 15.23 17.47
C ASP A 211 10.37 16.43 16.52
N ILE A 212 11.17 17.48 16.76
CA ILE A 212 11.20 18.69 15.91
C ILE A 212 11.58 18.33 14.47
N PHE A 213 12.51 17.39 14.30
CA PHE A 213 12.88 16.89 12.99
C PHE A 213 11.70 16.22 12.28
N SER A 214 10.99 15.33 12.97
CA SER A 214 9.80 14.65 12.44
C SER A 214 8.72 15.65 12.02
N ILE A 215 8.39 16.62 12.89
CA ILE A 215 7.40 17.66 12.60
C ILE A 215 7.76 18.44 11.34
N LYS A 216 9.01 18.92 11.25
CA LYS A 216 9.47 19.68 10.08
C LYS A 216 9.51 18.83 8.81
N LEU A 217 9.87 17.55 8.94
CA LEU A 217 9.91 16.63 7.82
C LEU A 217 8.51 16.41 7.24
N ILE A 218 7.52 16.19 8.10
CA ILE A 218 6.11 16.02 7.71
C ILE A 218 5.51 17.34 7.21
N TYR A 219 5.86 18.48 7.81
CA TYR A 219 5.44 19.79 7.31
C TYR A 219 5.99 20.08 5.90
N ASN A 220 7.25 19.73 5.64
CA ASN A 220 7.82 19.84 4.29
C ASN A 220 7.11 18.93 3.28
N TYR A 221 6.67 17.74 3.71
CA TYR A 221 5.84 16.87 2.89
C TYR A 221 4.49 17.51 2.57
N SER A 222 3.78 18.03 3.58
CA SER A 222 2.46 18.64 3.41
C SER A 222 2.51 19.78 2.40
N CYS A 223 3.53 20.63 2.51
CA CYS A 223 3.73 21.71 1.57
C CYS A 223 4.05 21.25 0.14
N LYS A 224 4.79 20.15 -0.03
CA LYS A 224 5.05 19.57 -1.36
C LYS A 224 3.81 18.98 -2.01
N MET A 225 2.86 18.51 -1.22
CA MET A 225 1.60 17.94 -1.71
C MET A 225 0.53 19.02 -1.96
N GLY A 226 0.82 20.29 -1.63
CA GLY A 226 -0.10 21.41 -1.81
C GLY A 226 -1.04 21.64 -0.63
N ASP A 227 -0.86 20.92 0.48
CA ASP A 227 -1.71 21.01 1.66
C ASP A 227 -1.28 22.12 2.64
N CYS A 228 -0.11 22.76 2.44
CA CYS A 228 0.56 23.73 3.34
C CYS A 228 -0.38 24.34 4.40
N PHE A 229 -0.38 23.76 5.60
CA PHE A 229 -1.30 24.15 6.66
C PHE A 229 -0.87 25.48 7.29
N GLU A 230 -1.85 26.33 7.61
CA GLU A 230 -1.66 27.54 8.43
C GLU A 230 -1.99 27.30 9.90
N ASP A 231 -2.94 26.41 10.19
CA ASP A 231 -3.32 26.05 11.55
C ASP A 231 -2.55 24.81 12.02
N PRO A 232 -1.79 24.90 13.14
CA PRO A 232 -1.02 23.77 13.64
C PRO A 232 -1.91 22.62 14.14
N GLY A 233 -3.12 22.89 14.63
CA GLY A 233 -4.04 21.85 15.10
C GLY A 233 -4.56 20.98 13.97
N LEU A 234 -4.97 21.60 12.85
CA LEU A 234 -5.39 20.90 11.63
C LEU A 234 -4.25 20.08 11.04
N PHE A 235 -3.02 20.61 11.03
CA PHE A 235 -1.83 19.88 10.61
C PHE A 235 -1.60 18.63 11.48
N MET A 236 -1.68 18.79 12.80
CA MET A 236 -1.49 17.69 13.73
C MET A 236 -2.53 16.59 13.53
N GLN A 237 -3.80 16.97 13.36
CA GLN A 237 -4.89 16.05 13.12
C GLN A 237 -4.73 15.31 11.78
N ALA A 238 -4.37 16.03 10.71
CA ALA A 238 -4.28 15.47 9.36
C ALA A 238 -3.16 14.44 9.20
N TYR A 239 -2.03 14.62 9.91
CA TYR A 239 -0.86 13.76 9.78
C TYR A 239 -0.53 12.93 11.03
N GLY A 240 -1.43 12.89 12.01
CA GLY A 240 -1.28 12.07 13.21
C GLY A 240 -0.08 12.49 14.07
N ILE A 241 0.08 13.79 14.31
CA ILE A 241 1.14 14.30 15.16
C ILE A 241 0.71 14.20 16.64
N PRO A 242 1.51 13.56 17.52
CA PRO A 242 1.14 13.35 18.91
C PRO A 242 0.86 14.65 19.68
N ASN A 243 -0.13 14.64 20.56
CA ASN A 243 -0.45 15.80 21.41
C ASN A 243 0.72 16.23 22.31
N ARG A 244 1.62 15.30 22.68
CA ARG A 244 2.81 15.59 23.50
C ARG A 244 3.78 16.59 22.85
N VAL A 245 3.72 16.78 21.53
CA VAL A 245 4.56 17.75 20.80
C VAL A 245 3.77 18.97 20.29
N ALA A 246 2.55 19.20 20.78
CA ALA A 246 1.68 20.28 20.31
C ALA A 246 2.31 21.67 20.41
N ASP A 247 3.01 21.95 21.51
CA ASP A 247 3.64 23.25 21.72
C ASP A 247 4.84 23.45 20.80
N ALA A 248 5.64 22.42 20.57
CA ALA A 248 6.72 22.45 19.58
C ALA A 248 6.18 22.70 18.17
N THR A 249 5.06 22.06 17.79
CA THR A 249 4.40 22.27 16.50
C THR A 249 3.93 23.72 16.35
N LYS A 250 3.27 24.29 17.37
CA LYS A 250 2.83 25.69 17.35
C LYS A 250 4.01 26.66 17.17
N GLU A 251 5.13 26.41 17.86
CA GLU A 251 6.32 27.25 17.74
C GLU A 251 6.96 27.17 16.34
N ILE A 252 6.91 26.01 15.68
CA ILE A 252 7.38 25.86 14.29
C ILE A 252 6.54 26.72 13.35
N PHE A 253 5.21 26.70 13.49
CA PHE A 253 4.30 27.46 12.64
C PHE A 253 4.44 28.98 12.83
N LYS A 254 4.70 29.45 14.07
CA LYS A 254 4.98 30.87 14.34
C LYS A 254 6.26 31.40 13.66
N ARG A 255 7.24 30.52 13.40
CA ARG A 255 8.52 30.88 12.76
C ARG A 255 8.49 30.76 11.24
N ALA A 256 7.48 30.09 10.69
CA ALA A 256 7.29 29.91 9.26
C ALA A 256 6.41 31.01 8.62
N ALA A 257 5.64 31.73 9.43
CA ALA A 257 4.88 32.94 9.08
C ALA A 257 5.76 34.20 9.15
#